data_AF-A0A925FL13-F1
#
_entry.id   AF-A0A925FL13-F1
#
_cell.length_a   1.000
_cell.length_b   1.000
_cell.length_c   1.000
_cell.angle_alpha   90.00
_cell.angle_beta   90.00
_cell.angle_gamma   90.00
#
_symmetry.space_group_name_H-M   'P 1'
#
loop_
_entity.id
_entity.type
_entity.pdbx_description
1 polymer ?
#
loop_
_entity_poly.entity_id
_entity_poly.type
_entity_poly.pdbx_seq_one_letter_code
_entity_poly.pdbx_strand_id
1 'polypeptide(L)' 'MDQVTIRQATLADLATLLSFEQALIDFERPLDATIKAGNISYYDLENMISAASVKIVVAES' A
#
# COMPACT_ATOMS: atom_id res chain seq x y z
N MET A 1 -10.42 -14.41 17.85
CA MET A 1 -9.50 -13.56 17.08
C MET A 1 -8.52 -14.48 16.43
N ASP A 2 -8.50 -14.50 15.10
CA ASP A 2 -7.46 -15.21 14.36
C ASP A 2 -6.11 -14.57 14.67
N GLN A 3 -5.05 -15.40 14.67
CA GLN A 3 -3.70 -14.89 14.89
C GLN A 3 -3.24 -14.15 13.64
N VAL A 4 -3.10 -12.83 13.76
CA VAL A 4 -2.46 -12.02 12.72
C VAL A 4 -0.95 -12.17 12.84
N THR A 5 -0.32 -12.56 11.74
CA THR A 5 1.14 -12.60 11.59
C THR A 5 1.59 -11.43 10.72
N ILE A 6 2.72 -10.81 11.09
CA ILE A 6 3.35 -9.75 10.30
C ILE A 6 4.58 -10.34 9.62
N ARG A 7 4.67 -10.18 8.30
CA ARG A 7 5.85 -10.59 7.52
C ARG A 7 6.30 -9.50 6.56
N GLN A 8 7.51 -9.63 6.04
CA GLN A 8 7.99 -8.74 4.98
C GLN A 8 7.18 -8.97 3.69
N ALA A 9 6.83 -7.88 3.02
CA ALA A 9 6.14 -7.90 1.74
C ALA A 9 7.08 -8.42 0.64
N THR A 10 6.49 -9.10 -0.34
CA THR A 10 7.15 -9.56 -1.56
C THR A 10 6.48 -8.89 -2.76
N LEU A 11 7.09 -8.99 -3.94
CA LEU A 11 6.47 -8.45 -5.16
C LEU A 11 5.12 -9.13 -5.50
N ALA A 12 4.85 -10.34 -4.98
CA ALA A 12 3.56 -10.98 -5.13
C ALA A 12 2.44 -10.24 -4.38
N ASP A 13 2.77 -9.48 -3.34
CA ASP A 13 1.81 -8.68 -2.56
C ASP A 13 1.49 -7.33 -3.23
N LEU A 14 2.27 -6.92 -4.25
CA LEU A 14 2.21 -5.57 -4.84
C LEU A 14 0.82 -5.21 -5.36
N ALA A 15 0.16 -6.12 -6.09
CA ALA A 15 -1.16 -5.87 -6.66
C ALA A 15 -2.20 -5.58 -5.55
N THR A 16 -2.15 -6.33 -4.46
CA THR A 16 -3.03 -6.14 -3.29
C THR A 16 -2.71 -4.82 -2.59
N LEU A 17 -1.43 -4.50 -2.37
CA LEU A 17 -1.02 -3.26 -1.74
C LEU A 17 -1.44 -2.02 -2.54
N LEU A 18 -1.31 -2.06 -3.87
CA LEU A 18 -1.79 -0.99 -4.75
C LEU A 18 -3.32 -0.85 -4.69
N SER A 19 -4.06 -1.97 -4.59
CA SER A 19 -5.52 -1.91 -4.43
C SER A 19 -5.94 -1.25 -3.11
N PHE A 20 -5.19 -1.49 -2.03
CA PHE A 20 -5.43 -0.84 -0.74
C PHE A 20 -5.10 0.65 -0.79
N GLU A 21 -4.00 1.03 -1.45
CA GLU A 21 -3.64 2.43 -1.66
C GLU A 21 -4.74 3.17 -2.42
N GLN A 22 -5.27 2.60 -3.51
CA GLN A 22 -6.35 3.25 -4.26
C GLN A 22 -7.64 3.36 -3.43
N ALA A 23 -8.00 2.32 -2.66
CA ALA A 23 -9.18 2.38 -1.79
C ALA A 23 -9.05 3.46 -0.71
N LEU A 24 -7.83 3.66 -0.18
CA LEU A 24 -7.55 4.73 0.77
C LEU A 24 -7.67 6.10 0.10
N ILE A 25 -7.05 6.29 -1.08
CA ILE A 25 -7.10 7.54 -1.84
C ILE A 25 -8.54 7.90 -2.19
N ASP A 26 -9.35 6.94 -2.64
CA ASP A 26 -10.75 7.18 -2.98
C ASP A 26 -11.58 7.61 -1.77
N PHE A 27 -11.27 7.05 -0.59
CA PHE A 27 -11.89 7.46 0.67
C PHE A 27 -11.45 8.86 1.12
N GLU A 28 -10.17 9.19 0.96
CA GLU A 28 -9.58 10.46 1.41
C GLU A 28 -9.88 11.63 0.46
N ARG A 29 -10.01 11.39 -0.85
CA ARG A 29 -10.24 12.43 -1.88
C ARG A 29 -11.43 13.36 -1.60
N PRO A 30 -12.60 12.92 -1.10
CA PRO A 30 -13.67 13.84 -0.73
C PRO A 30 -13.37 14.67 0.54
N LEU A 31 -12.37 14.27 1.34
CA LEU A 31 -11.98 14.90 2.59
C LEU A 31 -10.78 15.84 2.42
N ASP A 32 -9.94 15.61 1.42
CA ASP A 32 -8.75 16.41 1.11
C ASP A 32 -8.69 16.78 -0.38
N ALA A 33 -9.01 18.04 -0.67
CA ALA A 33 -8.99 18.59 -2.03
C ALA A 33 -7.57 18.74 -2.63
N THR A 34 -6.51 18.53 -1.84
CA THR A 34 -5.12 18.56 -2.33
C THR A 34 -4.72 17.24 -2.99
N ILE A 35 -5.48 16.16 -2.78
CA ILE A 35 -5.29 14.88 -3.45
C ILE A 35 -5.59 15.04 -4.94
N LYS A 36 -4.59 14.70 -5.77
CA LYS A 36 -4.67 14.82 -7.22
C LYS A 36 -5.79 13.92 -7.78
N ALA A 37 -6.43 14.42 -8.84
CA ALA A 37 -7.40 13.65 -9.61
C ALA A 37 -6.72 12.52 -10.42
N GLY A 38 -7.50 11.48 -10.72
CA GLY A 38 -7.04 10.32 -11.49
C GLY A 38 -6.35 9.26 -10.63
N ASN A 39 -5.75 8.28 -11.30
CA ASN A 39 -5.01 7.20 -10.66
C ASN A 39 -3.62 7.70 -10.23
N ILE A 40 -3.41 7.83 -8.92
CA ILE A 40 -2.17 8.33 -8.33
C ILE A 40 -1.68 7.38 -7.25
N SER A 41 -0.38 7.39 -6.99
CA SER A 41 0.22 6.64 -5.90
C SER A 41 0.92 7.58 -4.93
N TYR A 42 0.86 7.28 -3.64
CA TYR A 42 1.62 7.97 -2.61
C TYR A 42 3.08 7.52 -2.62
N TYR A 43 3.30 6.24 -2.89
CA TYR A 43 4.63 5.62 -2.86
C TYR A 43 4.88 4.74 -4.07
N ASP A 44 6.14 4.66 -4.49
CA ASP A 44 6.61 3.65 -5.44
C ASP A 44 6.82 2.31 -4.69
N LEU A 45 5.71 1.63 -4.41
CA LEU A 45 5.70 0.41 -3.60
C LEU A 45 6.53 -0.71 -4.23
N GLU A 46 6.57 -0.81 -5.55
CA GLU A 46 7.39 -1.80 -6.27
C GLU A 46 8.88 -1.61 -5.97
N ASN A 47 9.36 -0.37 -6.08
CA ASN A 47 10.74 -0.02 -5.75
C ASN A 47 11.01 -0.19 -4.25
N MET A 48 10.09 0.26 -3.40
CA MET A 48 10.24 0.17 -1.94
C MET A 48 10.29 -1.26 -1.42
N ILE A 49 9.54 -2.20 -2.02
CA ILE A 49 9.62 -3.63 -1.69
C ILE A 49 11.02 -4.19 -2.00
N SER A 50 11.63 -3.70 -3.09
CA SER A 50 12.93 -4.18 -3.58
C SER A 50 14.13 -3.44 -2.96
N ALA A 51 13.90 -2.30 -2.32
CA ALA A 51 14.95 -1.45 -1.78
C ALA A 51 15.52 -2.00 -0.47
N ALA A 52 16.85 -2.23 -0.42
CA ALA A 52 17.53 -2.74 0.77
C ALA A 52 17.46 -1.81 2.00
N SER A 53 17.21 -0.52 1.79
CA SER A 53 17.05 0.49 2.84
C SER A 53 15.63 0.61 3.37
N VAL A 54 14.66 -0.10 2.79
CA VAL A 54 13.23 0.01 3.12
C VAL A 54 12.71 -1.37 3.51
N LYS A 55 11.76 -1.39 4.44
CA LYS A 55 11.05 -2.62 4.82
C LYS A 55 9.55 -2.37 4.80
N ILE A 56 8.88 -2.87 3.76
CA ILE A 56 7.43 -2.98 3.71
C ILE A 56 7.02 -4.29 4.38
N VAL A 57 5.98 -4.25 5.20
CA VAL A 57 5.42 -5.42 5.87
C VAL A 57 3.94 -5.56 5.57
N VAL A 58 3.44 -6.78 5.55
CA VAL A 58 2.02 -7.12 5.43
C VAL A 58 1.55 -7.86 6.67
N ALA A 59 0.27 -7.70 7.00
CA ALA A 59 -0.42 -8.46 8.01
C ALA A 59 -1.31 -9.51 7.33
N GLU A 60 -1.19 -10.76 7.74
CA GLU A 60 -1.97 -11.89 7.21
C GLU A 60 -2.46 -12.80 8.34
N SER A 61 -3.55 -13.53 8.10
CA SER A 61 -4.18 -14.46 9.05
C SER A 61 -4.68 -15.70 8.33
#